data_AF-A0A7W0LKL2-F1
#
_entry.id   AF-A0A7W0LKL2-F1
#
_cell.length_a   1.000
_cell.length_b   1.000
_cell.length_c   1.000
_cell.angle_alpha   90.00
_cell.angle_beta   90.00
_cell.angle_gamma   90.00
#
_symmetry.space_group_name_H-M   'P 1'
#
loop_
_entity.id
_entity.type
_entity.pdbx_description
1 polymer ?
#
loop_
_entity_poly.entity_id
_entity_poly.type
_entity_poly.pdbx_seq_one_letter_code
_entity_poly.pdbx_strand_id
1 'polypeptide(L)' 'MISTNQFKTGNHIEVDGVVFKVIDFQHVKPGKGPAFVRTKLKRSTD' A
#
# COMPACT_ATOMS: atom_id res chain seq x y z
N MET A 1 11.09 5.87 -7.06
CA MET A 1 9.76 5.25 -7.27
C MET A 1 9.76 3.90 -6.59
N ILE A 2 8.95 3.70 -5.55
CA ILE A 2 8.83 2.42 -4.84
C ILE A 2 7.88 1.51 -5.62
N SER A 3 8.24 0.23 -5.82
CA SER A 3 7.30 -0.74 -6.37
C SER A 3 6.34 -1.21 -5.26
N THR A 4 5.10 -1.53 -5.60
CA THR A 4 4.14 -2.17 -4.67
C THR A 4 4.68 -3.45 -4.06
N ASN A 5 5.64 -4.11 -4.73
CA ASN A 5 6.28 -5.33 -4.25
C ASN A 5 7.26 -5.08 -3.08
N GLN A 6 7.60 -3.81 -2.83
CA GLN A 6 8.49 -3.39 -1.73
C GLN A 6 7.71 -2.86 -0.53
N PHE A 7 6.36 -2.97 -0.55
CA PHE A 7 5.53 -2.56 0.56
C PHE A 7 5.80 -3.46 1.76
N LYS A 8 6.03 -2.82 2.91
CA LYS A 8 6.12 -3.45 4.22
C LYS A 8 5.27 -2.65 5.20
N THR A 9 4.70 -3.33 6.18
CA THR A 9 4.05 -2.67 7.30
C THR A 9 5.03 -1.71 7.98
N GLY A 10 4.61 -0.47 8.19
CA GLY A 10 5.43 0.60 8.74
C GLY A 10 6.07 1.53 7.71
N ASN A 11 6.10 1.15 6.42
CA ASN A 11 6.55 2.06 5.38
C ASN A 11 5.67 3.31 5.32
N HIS A 12 6.30 4.47 5.06
CA HIS A 12 5.60 5.70 4.76
C HIS A 12 5.58 5.90 3.24
N ILE A 13 4.40 6.20 2.70
CA ILE A 13 4.19 6.48 1.29
C ILE A 13 3.44 7.80 1.14
N GLU A 14 3.75 8.54 0.08
CA GLU A 14 3.03 9.75 -0.28
C GLU A 14 1.96 9.39 -1.33
N VAL A 15 0.72 9.81 -1.06
CA VAL A 15 -0.41 9.69 -1.99
C VAL A 15 -1.06 11.07 -2.06
N ASP A 16 -1.08 11.65 -3.25
CA ASP A 16 -1.68 12.97 -3.53
C ASP A 16 -1.20 14.09 -2.58
N GLY A 17 0.10 14.12 -2.27
CA GLY A 17 0.70 15.12 -1.36
C GLY A 17 0.49 14.85 0.13
N VAL A 18 -0.14 13.73 0.51
CA VAL A 18 -0.37 13.35 1.90
C VAL A 18 0.42 12.10 2.26
N VAL A 19 1.10 12.13 3.41
CA VAL A 19 1.91 11.00 3.91
C VAL A 19 1.04 10.03 4.71
N PHE A 20 1.08 8.77 4.30
CA PHE A 20 0.42 7.66 4.95
C PHE A 20 1.42 6.59 5.39
N LYS A 21 1.11 5.94 6.51
CA LYS A 21 1.79 4.73 6.97
C LYS A 21 1.02 3.50 6.49
N VAL A 22 1.72 2.56 5.86
CA VAL A 22 1.19 1.25 5.52
C VAL A 22 0.99 0.45 6.81
N ILE A 23 -0.26 0.07 7.09
CA ILE A 23 -0.60 -0.73 8.27
C ILE A 23 -0.68 -2.21 7.92
N ASP A 24 -1.18 -2.51 6.73
CA ASP A 24 -1.33 -3.87 6.23
C ASP A 24 -1.36 -3.88 4.70
N PHE A 25 -1.01 -5.01 4.10
CA PHE A 25 -1.09 -5.19 2.65
C PHE A 25 -1.33 -6.66 2.29
N GLN A 26 -2.06 -6.87 1.20
CA GLN A 26 -2.43 -8.18 0.71
C GLN A 26 -2.21 -8.24 -0.80
N HIS A 27 -1.44 -9.22 -1.26
CA HIS A 27 -1.38 -9.55 -2.67
C HIS A 27 -2.61 -10.38 -3.04
N VAL A 28 -3.44 -9.85 -3.93
CA VAL A 28 -4.67 -10.49 -4.42
C VAL A 28 -4.47 -10.93 -5.86
N LYS A 29 -4.76 -12.22 -6.11
CA LYS A 29 -4.85 -12.80 -7.46
C LYS A 29 -6.33 -13.06 -7.76
N PRO A 30 -7.04 -12.17 -8.46
CA PRO A 30 -8.43 -12.42 -8.81
C PRO A 30 -8.48 -13.56 -9.83
N GLY A 31 -9.46 -14.46 -9.71
CA GLY A 31 -9.56 -15.62 -10.61
C GLY A 31 -9.61 -15.24 -12.10
N LYS A 32 -10.18 -14.07 -12.42
CA LYS A 32 -10.08 -13.42 -13.73
C LYS A 32 -9.56 -11.99 -13.56
N GLY A 33 -8.48 -11.65 -14.25
CA GLY A 33 -7.87 -10.30 -14.25
C GLY A 33 -6.43 -10.26 -13.72
N PRO A 34 -5.77 -9.09 -13.79
CA PRO A 34 -4.40 -8.94 -13.30
C PRO A 34 -4.35 -8.97 -11.76
N ALA A 35 -3.23 -9.47 -11.23
CA ALA A 35 -2.96 -9.43 -9.80
C ALA A 35 -2.74 -7.99 -9.32
N PHE A 36 -3.10 -7.71 -8.07
CA PHE A 36 -2.94 -6.39 -7.46
C PHE A 36 -2.60 -6.50 -5.98
N VAL A 37 -2.09 -5.41 -5.39
CA VAL A 37 -1.86 -5.30 -3.95
C VAL A 37 -2.94 -4.41 -3.36
N ARG A 38 -3.68 -4.91 -2.37
CA ARG A 38 -4.60 -4.12 -1.56
C ARG A 38 -3.84 -3.66 -0.32
N THR A 39 -3.86 -2.37 -0.01
CA THR A 39 -3.10 -1.82 1.12
C THR A 39 -4.03 -1.04 2.04
N LYS A 40 -3.90 -1.26 3.35
CA LYS A 40 -4.56 -0.46 4.37
C LYS A 40 -3.57 0.61 4.85
N LEU A 41 -4.03 1.85 4.86
CA LEU A 41 -3.22 3.03 5.17
C LEU A 41 -3.75 3.75 6.41
N LYS A 42 -2.85 4.25 7.27
CA LYS A 42 -3.15 5.23 8.33
C LYS A 42 -2.53 6.55 7.92
N ARG A 43 -3.24 7.66 8.08
CA ARG A 43 -2.63 8.99 7.92
C ARG A 43 -1.52 9.16 8.96
N SER A 44 -0.38 9.72 8.57
CA SER A 44 0.77 9.86 9.48
C SER A 44 0.63 11.00 10.50
N THR A 45 -0.38 11.86 10.34
CA THR A 45 -0.65 13.03 11.18
C THR A 45 -1.73 12.81 12.25
N ASP A 46 -2.32 11.60 12.31
CA ASP A 46 -3.26 11.16 13.36
C ASP A 46 -2.58 10.26 14.40
#